data_AF-A0A7Z0DH95-F1
#
_entry.id   AF-A0A7Z0DH95-F1
#
_cell.length_a   1.000
_cell.length_b   1.000
_cell.length_c   1.000
_cell.angle_alpha   90.00
_cell.angle_beta   90.00
_cell.angle_gamma   90.00
#
_symmetry.space_group_name_H-M   'P 1'
#
loop_
_entity.id
_entity.type
_entity.pdbx_description
1 polymer ?
#
loop_
_entity_poly.entity_id
_entity_poly.type
_entity_poly.pdbx_seq_one_letter_code
_entity_poly.pdbx_strand_id
1 'polypeptide(L)'
;MHVVFYRNLNLGHTGSPNREQLEGALDRGGASRVKSFQTNGTVLLEAENPERVVAQAASELVAAAGYDDAAIVRPLTDLERVLALGVFEKHQSPHTYRETVTIFQGGKEPSWSLPWTNSKDDVDVLHIGDGIALCLIRKPRNSAGSPTFEMERATGGVATTRTRGSIDRLLNTAARWKQ
;
A
#
# COMPACT_ATOMS: atom_id res chain seq x y z
N MET A 1 11.35 -7.78 8.53
CA MET A 1 10.83 -7.85 7.15
C MET A 1 9.85 -6.71 6.93
N HIS A 2 9.99 -6.03 5.79
CA HIS A 2 9.19 -4.87 5.42
C HIS A 2 8.50 -5.14 4.08
N VAL A 3 7.44 -4.36 3.84
CA VAL A 3 6.81 -4.25 2.53
C VAL A 3 6.97 -2.82 2.03
N VAL A 4 7.24 -2.70 0.74
CA VAL A 4 7.27 -1.43 0.02
C VAL A 4 6.09 -1.38 -0.94
N PHE A 5 5.34 -0.30 -0.89
CA PHE A 5 4.22 -0.02 -1.79
C PHE A 5 4.58 1.14 -2.71
N TYR A 6 4.97 0.81 -3.93
CA TYR A 6 5.20 1.78 -5.01
C TYR A 6 3.85 2.27 -5.57
N ARG A 7 3.75 3.58 -5.81
CA ARG A 7 2.59 4.23 -6.42
C ARG A 7 2.66 4.16 -7.94
N ASN A 8 1.49 4.05 -8.57
CA ASN A 8 1.32 4.03 -10.02
C ASN A 8 2.26 3.07 -10.78
N LEU A 9 2.75 2.03 -10.10
CA LEU A 9 3.70 1.10 -10.67
C LEU A 9 2.97 -0.15 -11.17
N ASN A 10 3.10 -0.44 -12.46
CA ASN A 10 2.75 -1.73 -13.04
C ASN A 10 3.98 -2.29 -13.75
N LEU A 11 4.59 -3.34 -13.19
CA LEU A 11 5.86 -3.87 -13.69
C LEU A 11 5.83 -4.14 -15.20
N GLY A 12 6.78 -3.58 -15.93
CA GLY A 12 6.94 -3.75 -17.39
C GLY A 12 6.01 -2.90 -18.27
N HIS A 13 5.14 -2.07 -17.69
CA HIS A 13 4.40 -1.07 -18.47
C HIS A 13 5.29 0.13 -18.82
N THR A 14 4.92 0.88 -19.86
CA THR A 14 5.59 2.13 -20.22
C THR A 14 5.69 3.07 -19.02
N GLY A 15 6.91 3.55 -18.72
CA GLY A 15 7.19 4.40 -17.56
C GLY A 15 7.29 3.66 -16.22
N SER A 16 7.30 2.32 -16.22
CA SER A 16 7.51 1.49 -15.03
C SER A 16 8.69 0.54 -15.24
N PRO A 17 9.50 0.27 -14.21
CA PRO A 17 10.55 -0.73 -14.29
C PRO A 17 9.96 -2.13 -14.50
N ASN A 18 10.73 -3.02 -15.08
CA ASN A 18 10.45 -4.46 -15.01
C ASN A 18 10.86 -5.01 -13.62
N ARG A 19 10.57 -6.30 -13.38
CA ARG A 19 10.84 -6.93 -12.08
C ARG A 19 12.33 -6.94 -11.72
N GLU A 20 13.19 -7.27 -12.68
CA GLU A 20 14.65 -7.35 -12.48
C GLU A 20 15.24 -5.98 -12.16
N GLN A 21 14.76 -4.93 -12.83
CA GLN A 21 15.16 -3.55 -12.56
C GLN A 21 14.75 -3.12 -11.15
N LEU A 22 13.51 -3.40 -10.74
CA LEU A 22 13.01 -3.04 -9.41
C LEU A 22 13.72 -3.80 -8.29
N GLU A 23 13.80 -5.12 -8.40
CA GLU A 23 14.43 -5.95 -7.38
C GLU A 23 15.93 -5.70 -7.30
N GLY A 24 16.61 -5.56 -8.45
CA GLY A 24 18.03 -5.28 -8.51
C GLY A 24 18.41 -3.91 -7.95
N ALA A 25 17.57 -2.88 -8.14
CA ALA A 25 17.83 -1.57 -7.54
C ALA A 25 17.73 -1.59 -6.00
N LEU A 26 16.77 -2.35 -5.47
CA LEU A 26 16.64 -2.55 -4.02
C LEU A 26 17.79 -3.39 -3.44
N ASP A 27 18.19 -4.45 -4.14
CA ASP A 27 19.32 -5.30 -3.74
C ASP A 27 20.64 -4.50 -3.68
N ARG A 28 20.93 -3.69 -4.72
CA ARG A 28 22.09 -2.78 -4.72
C ARG A 28 22.01 -1.68 -3.67
N GLY A 29 20.80 -1.25 -3.30
CA GLY A 29 20.57 -0.35 -2.18
C GLY A 29 20.84 -0.98 -0.81
N GLY A 30 21.09 -2.28 -0.74
CA GLY A 30 21.45 -3.01 0.49
C GLY A 30 20.28 -3.77 1.13
N ALA A 31 19.17 -3.96 0.41
CA ALA A 31 18.16 -4.93 0.85
C ALA A 31 18.60 -6.35 0.51
N SER A 32 18.08 -7.32 1.27
CA SER A 32 18.17 -8.73 1.00
C SER A 32 16.78 -9.34 0.92
N ARG A 33 16.68 -10.56 0.39
CA ARG A 33 15.42 -11.30 0.20
C ARG A 33 14.34 -10.44 -0.48
N VAL A 34 14.76 -9.63 -1.45
CA VAL A 34 13.89 -8.75 -2.22
C VAL A 34 13.04 -9.59 -3.15
N LYS A 35 11.72 -9.40 -3.13
CA LYS A 35 10.86 -10.01 -4.15
C LYS A 35 9.54 -9.28 -4.32
N SER A 36 9.24 -9.01 -5.58
CA SER A 36 8.02 -8.36 -6.03
C SER A 36 6.84 -9.30 -5.87
N PHE A 37 5.78 -8.76 -5.31
CA PHE A 37 4.49 -9.41 -5.16
C PHE A 37 3.52 -8.84 -6.19
N GLN A 38 3.06 -9.70 -7.11
CA GLN A 38 2.25 -9.31 -8.26
C GLN A 38 2.99 -8.31 -9.18
N THR A 39 2.24 -7.49 -9.91
CA THR A 39 2.78 -6.45 -10.81
C THR A 39 2.54 -5.02 -10.31
N ASN A 40 1.73 -4.85 -9.27
CA ASN A 40 1.23 -3.54 -8.79
C ASN A 40 2.23 -2.78 -7.89
N GLY A 41 3.53 -3.04 -8.03
CA GLY A 41 4.56 -2.38 -7.23
C GLY A 41 4.50 -2.67 -5.74
N THR A 42 4.07 -3.86 -5.32
CA THR A 42 4.23 -4.31 -3.93
C THR A 42 5.48 -5.17 -3.85
N VAL A 43 6.41 -4.88 -2.93
CA VAL A 43 7.68 -5.62 -2.81
C VAL A 43 7.92 -6.00 -1.34
N LEU A 44 8.31 -7.24 -1.08
CA LEU A 44 8.81 -7.67 0.22
C LEU A 44 10.33 -7.58 0.24
N LEU A 45 10.89 -7.15 1.36
CA LEU A 45 12.34 -7.10 1.55
C LEU A 45 12.76 -7.20 3.03
N GLU A 46 14.02 -7.51 3.25
CA GLU A 46 14.73 -7.35 4.52
C GLU A 46 15.81 -6.29 4.36
N ALA A 47 15.88 -5.36 5.31
CA ALA A 47 16.90 -4.31 5.35
C ALA A 47 16.98 -3.75 6.77
N GLU A 48 18.16 -3.26 7.16
CA GLU A 48 18.36 -2.54 8.43
C GLU A 48 17.64 -1.18 8.40
N ASN A 49 17.74 -0.46 7.27
CA ASN A 49 17.07 0.82 7.05
C ASN A 49 16.33 0.79 5.70
N PRO A 50 15.11 0.23 5.65
CA PRO A 50 14.37 0.02 4.41
C PRO A 50 14.01 1.34 3.70
N GLU A 51 13.76 2.43 4.44
CA GLU A 51 13.51 3.75 3.85
C GLU A 51 14.72 4.26 3.08
N ARG A 52 15.93 4.10 3.64
CA ARG A 52 17.18 4.47 2.95
C ARG A 52 17.40 3.62 1.70
N VAL A 53 17.14 2.31 1.76
CA VAL A 53 17.26 1.42 0.59
C VAL A 53 16.32 1.89 -0.52
N VAL A 54 15.06 2.18 -0.20
CA VAL A 54 14.06 2.66 -1.17
C VAL A 54 14.48 4.02 -1.75
N ALA A 55 14.99 4.93 -0.92
CA ALA A 55 15.48 6.23 -1.39
C ALA A 55 16.68 6.11 -2.34
N GLN A 56 17.59 5.17 -2.10
CA GLN A 56 18.72 4.90 -2.99
C GLN A 56 18.29 4.24 -4.30
N ALA A 57 17.35 3.29 -4.24
CA ALA A 57 16.80 2.64 -5.42
C ALA A 57 16.08 3.64 -6.34
N ALA A 58 15.48 4.70 -5.80
CA ALA A 58 14.70 5.68 -6.55
C ALA A 58 15.49 6.30 -7.74
N SER A 59 16.75 6.71 -7.52
CA SER A 59 17.55 7.28 -8.62
C SER A 59 17.85 6.29 -9.73
N GLU A 60 18.02 5.00 -9.40
CA GLU A 60 18.23 3.95 -10.40
C GLU A 60 16.96 3.67 -11.19
N LEU A 61 15.80 3.68 -10.52
CA LEU A 61 14.50 3.48 -11.16
C LEU A 61 14.15 4.62 -12.14
N VAL A 62 14.48 5.86 -11.77
CA VAL A 62 14.39 7.01 -12.68
C VAL A 62 15.29 6.81 -13.89
N ALA A 63 16.55 6.44 -13.69
CA ALA A 63 17.50 6.26 -14.80
C ALA A 63 17.12 5.08 -15.72
N ALA A 64 16.61 3.99 -15.16
CA ALA A 64 16.32 2.76 -15.91
C ALA A 64 14.97 2.79 -16.64
N ALA A 65 13.97 3.48 -16.09
CA ALA A 65 12.59 3.41 -16.57
C ALA A 65 11.84 4.75 -16.57
N GLY A 66 12.45 5.83 -16.12
CA GLY A 66 11.79 7.13 -15.93
C GLY A 66 10.76 7.14 -14.79
N TYR A 67 10.83 6.16 -13.88
CA TYR A 67 9.87 6.02 -12.77
C TYR A 67 10.30 6.89 -11.59
N ASP A 68 9.47 7.87 -11.22
CA ASP A 68 9.76 8.89 -10.20
C ASP A 68 8.65 9.05 -9.12
N ASP A 69 7.67 8.13 -9.07
CA ASP A 69 6.58 8.19 -8.10
C ASP A 69 6.98 7.67 -6.71
N ALA A 70 6.15 7.97 -5.71
CA ALA A 70 6.44 7.68 -4.32
C ALA A 70 6.35 6.17 -3.99
N ALA A 71 7.17 5.76 -3.03
CA ALA A 71 7.16 4.44 -2.44
C ALA A 71 6.99 4.56 -0.91
N ILE A 72 6.06 3.78 -0.35
CA ILE A 72 5.77 3.82 1.09
C ILE A 72 6.22 2.51 1.72
N VAL A 73 7.07 2.60 2.74
CA VAL A 73 7.61 1.44 3.47
C VAL A 73 6.77 1.18 4.72
N ARG A 74 6.41 -0.07 4.99
CA ARG A 74 5.80 -0.47 6.26
C ARG A 74 6.37 -1.79 6.79
N PRO A 75 6.52 -1.91 8.12
CA PRO A 75 6.70 -3.22 8.75
C PRO A 75 5.55 -4.15 8.37
N LEU A 76 5.87 -5.40 8.01
CA LEU A 76 4.85 -6.39 7.71
C LEU A 76 3.94 -6.64 8.93
N THR A 77 4.50 -6.54 10.13
CA THR A 77 3.81 -6.71 11.41
C THR A 77 2.72 -5.67 11.66
N ASP A 78 2.82 -4.47 11.07
CA ASP A 78 1.76 -3.47 11.20
C ASP A 78 0.51 -3.88 10.42
N LEU A 79 0.69 -4.47 9.23
CA LEU A 79 -0.43 -5.01 8.46
C LEU A 79 -1.08 -6.20 9.19
N GLU A 80 -0.27 -7.11 9.75
CA GLU A 80 -0.75 -8.24 10.56
C GLU A 80 -1.58 -7.73 11.74
N ARG A 81 -1.05 -6.76 12.50
CA ARG A 81 -1.71 -6.17 13.68
C ARG A 81 -3.01 -5.46 13.32
N VAL A 82 -2.99 -4.59 12.30
CA VAL A 82 -4.17 -3.81 11.93
C VAL A 82 -5.30 -4.71 11.39
N LEU A 83 -4.97 -5.74 10.61
CA LEU A 83 -5.98 -6.70 10.13
C LEU A 83 -6.53 -7.60 11.26
N ALA A 84 -5.69 -7.94 12.26
CA ALA A 84 -6.13 -8.74 13.42
C ALA A 84 -7.17 -8.04 14.30
N LEU A 85 -7.40 -6.72 14.14
CA LEU A 85 -8.47 -6.00 14.82
C LEU A 85 -9.88 -6.46 14.41
N GLY A 86 -10.00 -7.18 13.29
CA GLY A 86 -11.25 -7.72 12.78
C GLY A 86 -12.26 -6.64 12.40
N VAL A 87 -11.78 -5.48 11.93
CA VAL A 87 -12.60 -4.29 11.68
C VAL A 87 -13.56 -4.53 10.52
N PHE A 88 -13.12 -5.21 9.45
CA PHE A 88 -13.96 -5.51 8.29
C PHE A 88 -15.12 -6.44 8.65
N GLU A 89 -14.86 -7.47 9.47
CA GLU A 89 -15.85 -8.43 9.94
C GLU A 89 -16.97 -7.76 10.72
N LYS A 90 -16.66 -6.68 11.45
CA LYS A 90 -17.63 -5.90 12.23
C LYS A 90 -18.49 -4.94 11.39
N HIS A 91 -18.12 -4.69 10.13
CA HIS A 91 -18.74 -3.69 9.26
C HIS A 91 -19.17 -4.27 7.91
N GLN A 92 -19.61 -5.53 7.89
CA GLN A 92 -20.12 -6.16 6.67
C GLN A 92 -21.35 -5.42 6.14
N SER A 93 -21.35 -5.14 4.84
CA SER A 93 -22.45 -4.49 4.15
C SER A 93 -22.65 -5.10 2.76
N PRO A 94 -23.90 -5.35 2.33
CA PRO A 94 -24.19 -5.84 0.98
C PRO A 94 -23.84 -4.82 -0.11
N HIS A 95 -23.62 -3.55 0.25
CA HIS A 95 -23.23 -2.48 -0.66
C HIS A 95 -21.72 -2.36 -0.83
N THR A 96 -20.93 -3.09 -0.05
CA THR A 96 -19.48 -3.10 -0.16
C THR A 96 -19.06 -3.70 -1.50
N TYR A 97 -18.40 -2.91 -2.33
CA TYR A 97 -17.75 -3.42 -3.53
C TYR A 97 -16.44 -4.11 -3.18
N ARG A 98 -15.58 -3.47 -2.38
CA ARG A 98 -14.32 -4.05 -1.91
C ARG A 98 -13.94 -3.53 -0.53
N GLU A 99 -13.28 -4.39 0.23
CA GLU A 99 -12.48 -4.04 1.38
C GLU A 99 -11.07 -3.66 0.91
N THR A 100 -10.55 -2.56 1.46
CA THR A 100 -9.30 -1.96 1.01
C THR A 100 -8.43 -1.53 2.18
N VAL A 101 -7.13 -1.66 2.00
CA VAL A 101 -6.11 -1.20 2.93
C VAL A 101 -5.37 -0.07 2.24
N THR A 102 -5.43 1.12 2.82
CA THR A 102 -4.79 2.33 2.31
C THR A 102 -3.58 2.64 3.16
N ILE A 103 -2.42 2.65 2.53
CA ILE A 103 -1.15 2.99 3.17
C ILE A 103 -0.86 4.44 2.86
N PHE A 104 -0.62 5.27 3.88
CA PHE A 104 -0.41 6.70 3.71
C PHE A 104 0.77 7.19 4.54
N GLN A 105 1.46 8.21 4.06
CA GLN A 105 2.64 8.79 4.71
C GLN A 105 2.72 10.30 4.48
N GLY A 106 3.25 10.98 5.50
CA GLY A 106 3.38 12.44 5.52
C GLY A 106 2.07 13.13 5.91
N GLY A 107 2.18 14.41 6.24
CA GLY A 107 1.03 15.20 6.64
C GLY A 107 0.49 14.87 8.04
N LYS A 108 -0.74 15.28 8.31
CA LYS A 108 -1.41 15.07 9.61
C LYS A 108 -2.38 13.90 9.51
N GLU A 109 -2.34 12.96 10.44
CA GLU A 109 -3.32 11.88 10.51
C GLU A 109 -4.76 12.46 10.64
N PRO A 110 -5.75 11.94 9.89
CA PRO A 110 -7.10 12.48 9.94
C PRO A 110 -7.71 12.33 11.34
N SER A 111 -8.46 13.35 11.77
CA SER A 111 -9.13 13.39 13.09
C SER A 111 -10.62 13.07 12.99
N TRP A 112 -11.00 12.21 12.05
CA TRP A 112 -12.39 11.83 11.84
C TRP A 112 -12.92 10.96 12.98
N SER A 113 -14.20 11.15 13.32
CA SER A 113 -14.94 10.16 14.11
C SER A 113 -15.19 8.93 13.25
N LEU A 114 -14.74 7.75 13.70
CA LEU A 114 -14.83 6.50 12.95
C LEU A 114 -16.02 5.64 13.43
N PRO A 115 -16.73 4.96 12.51
CA PRO A 115 -16.53 4.97 11.06
C PRO A 115 -16.92 6.31 10.43
N TRP A 116 -16.12 6.77 9.47
CA TRP A 116 -16.36 8.00 8.71
C TRP A 116 -16.76 7.66 7.27
N THR A 117 -17.74 8.37 6.72
CA THR A 117 -18.18 8.21 5.33
C THR A 117 -18.00 9.52 4.59
N ASN A 118 -17.49 9.46 3.36
CA ASN A 118 -17.33 10.65 2.54
C ASN A 118 -18.68 11.19 2.03
N SER A 119 -18.71 12.42 1.53
CA SER A 119 -19.96 13.06 1.07
C SER A 119 -20.59 12.40 -0.16
N LYS A 120 -19.84 11.54 -0.86
CA LYS A 120 -20.33 10.79 -2.04
C LYS A 120 -20.92 9.44 -1.67
N ASP A 121 -20.82 9.05 -0.40
CA ASP A 121 -21.30 7.76 0.11
C ASP A 121 -20.67 6.56 -0.62
N ASP A 122 -19.42 6.72 -1.07
CA ASP A 122 -18.68 5.71 -1.84
C ASP A 122 -17.38 5.23 -1.17
N VAL A 123 -16.97 5.87 -0.07
CA VAL A 123 -15.85 5.45 0.78
C VAL A 123 -16.26 5.54 2.25
N ASP A 124 -16.12 4.43 2.96
CA ASP A 124 -16.14 4.37 4.41
C ASP A 124 -14.71 4.13 4.93
N VAL A 125 -14.29 4.90 5.92
CA VAL A 125 -13.03 4.68 6.66
C VAL A 125 -13.40 4.15 8.03
N LEU A 126 -12.99 2.92 8.30
CA LEU A 126 -13.40 2.18 9.50
C LEU A 126 -12.34 2.22 10.60
N HIS A 127 -11.07 2.37 10.22
CA HIS A 127 -9.94 2.43 11.12
C HIS A 127 -8.84 3.30 10.51
N ILE A 128 -8.13 4.04 11.36
CA ILE A 128 -6.91 4.77 11.03
C ILE A 128 -5.93 4.55 12.17
N GLY A 129 -4.70 4.23 11.83
CA GLY A 129 -3.58 4.20 12.77
C GLY A 129 -2.30 3.80 12.07
N ASP A 130 -1.17 4.33 12.54
CA ASP A 130 0.18 3.95 12.08
C ASP A 130 0.39 4.10 10.56
N GLY A 131 -0.26 5.10 9.97
CA GLY A 131 -0.19 5.33 8.52
C GLY A 131 -0.91 4.25 7.68
N ILE A 132 -1.86 3.54 8.29
CA ILE A 132 -2.72 2.53 7.64
C ILE A 132 -4.18 2.90 7.90
N ALA A 133 -4.99 2.91 6.86
CA ALA A 133 -6.44 3.04 6.97
C ALA A 133 -7.14 1.80 6.40
N LEU A 134 -8.14 1.29 7.12
CA LEU A 134 -9.02 0.22 6.65
C LEU A 134 -10.30 0.82 6.12
N CYS A 135 -10.57 0.63 4.83
CA CYS A 135 -11.65 1.30 4.15
C CYS A 135 -12.56 0.31 3.40
N LEU A 136 -13.86 0.60 3.39
CA LEU A 136 -14.80 0.00 2.45
C LEU A 136 -14.97 0.96 1.28
N ILE A 137 -15.00 0.41 0.07
CA ILE A 137 -15.39 1.18 -1.11
C ILE A 137 -16.66 0.62 -1.70
N ARG A 138 -17.47 1.53 -2.21
CA ARG A 138 -18.65 1.21 -3.02
C ARG A 138 -18.35 1.60 -4.47
N LYS A 139 -19.15 1.08 -5.37
CA LYS A 139 -19.05 1.39 -6.81
C LYS A 139 -20.40 1.89 -7.31
N PRO A 140 -20.81 3.12 -6.95
CA PRO A 140 -22.00 3.71 -7.51
C PRO A 140 -21.80 3.86 -9.02
N ARG A 141 -22.66 3.22 -9.81
CA ARG A 141 -22.54 3.12 -11.27
C ARG A 141 -21.22 2.43 -11.68
N ASN A 142 -20.36 3.11 -12.45
CA ASN A 142 -19.16 2.53 -13.03
C ASN A 142 -17.85 3.02 -12.40
N SER A 143 -17.90 3.92 -11.41
CA SER A 143 -16.72 4.44 -10.72
C SER A 143 -16.67 3.94 -9.28
N ALA A 144 -15.53 3.43 -8.85
CA ALA A 144 -15.34 3.02 -7.47
C ALA A 144 -14.87 4.21 -6.62
N GLY A 145 -15.30 4.24 -5.36
CA GLY A 145 -14.77 5.19 -4.38
C GLY A 145 -13.24 5.09 -4.27
N SER A 146 -12.59 6.20 -3.95
CA SER A 146 -11.13 6.31 -3.91
C SER A 146 -10.64 6.65 -2.50
N PRO A 147 -10.29 5.63 -1.69
CA PRO A 147 -9.68 5.82 -0.37
C PRO A 147 -8.38 6.61 -0.45
N THR A 148 -7.57 6.36 -1.49
CA THR A 148 -6.35 7.14 -1.76
C THR A 148 -6.66 8.63 -1.81
N PHE A 149 -7.67 9.05 -2.58
CA PHE A 149 -8.03 10.46 -2.70
C PHE A 149 -8.49 11.05 -1.36
N GLU A 150 -9.34 10.35 -0.62
CA GLU A 150 -9.82 10.85 0.68
C GLU A 150 -8.67 10.98 1.69
N MET A 151 -7.75 10.01 1.72
CA MET A 151 -6.58 10.06 2.61
C MET A 151 -5.61 11.18 2.23
N GLU A 152 -5.29 11.36 0.95
CA GLU A 152 -4.40 12.45 0.50
C GLU A 152 -5.01 13.82 0.78
N ARG A 153 -6.31 13.98 0.52
CA ARG A 153 -7.03 15.22 0.82
C ARG A 153 -7.03 15.55 2.32
N ALA A 154 -7.20 14.54 3.17
CA ALA A 154 -7.29 14.73 4.61
C ALA A 154 -5.93 14.96 5.26
N THR A 155 -4.90 14.27 4.77
CA THR A 155 -3.55 14.29 5.36
C THR A 155 -2.67 15.39 4.79
N GLY A 156 -2.85 15.73 3.51
CA GLY A 156 -1.88 16.48 2.72
C GLY A 156 -0.63 15.67 2.36
N GLY A 157 -0.63 14.37 2.67
CA GLY A 157 0.45 13.44 2.36
C GLY A 157 0.19 12.65 1.08
N VAL A 158 0.90 11.53 0.93
CA VAL A 158 0.74 10.59 -0.18
C VAL A 158 0.08 9.30 0.30
N ALA A 159 -0.75 8.69 -0.54
CA ALA A 159 -1.39 7.42 -0.22
C ALA A 159 -1.40 6.43 -1.40
N THR A 160 -1.54 5.15 -1.06
CA THR A 160 -1.68 4.06 -2.03
C THR A 160 -2.58 2.98 -1.46
N THR A 161 -3.50 2.47 -2.29
CA THR A 161 -4.53 1.53 -1.85
C THR A 161 -4.28 0.15 -2.45
N ARG A 162 -4.48 -0.90 -1.65
CA ARG A 162 -4.55 -2.29 -2.10
C ARG A 162 -5.86 -2.91 -1.62
N THR A 163 -6.37 -3.90 -2.33
CA THR A 163 -7.53 -4.66 -1.83
C THR A 163 -7.10 -5.51 -0.64
N ARG A 164 -8.00 -5.73 0.32
CA ARG A 164 -7.75 -6.64 1.46
C ARG A 164 -7.26 -8.00 0.97
N GLY A 165 -7.93 -8.60 -0.01
CA GLY A 165 -7.52 -9.90 -0.55
C GLY A 165 -6.11 -9.91 -1.17
N SER A 166 -5.58 -8.76 -1.62
CA SER A 166 -4.18 -8.67 -2.07
C SER A 166 -3.22 -8.65 -0.87
N ILE A 167 -3.58 -7.94 0.20
CA ILE A 167 -2.81 -7.94 1.45
C ILE A 167 -2.84 -9.32 2.12
N ASP A 168 -3.98 -10.00 2.16
CA ASP A 168 -4.07 -11.36 2.72
C ASP A 168 -3.15 -12.33 1.97
N ARG A 169 -3.12 -12.26 0.62
CA ARG A 169 -2.20 -13.07 -0.17
C ARG A 169 -0.73 -12.68 0.05
N LEU A 170 -0.44 -11.40 0.25
CA LEU A 170 0.90 -10.91 0.59
C LEU A 170 1.37 -11.51 1.93
N LEU A 171 0.55 -11.41 2.97
CA LEU A 171 0.84 -11.94 4.31
C LEU A 171 1.04 -13.47 4.28
N ASN A 172 0.16 -14.19 3.59
CA ASN A 172 0.30 -15.63 3.39
C ASN A 172 1.59 -16.00 2.63
N THR A 173 2.00 -15.18 1.66
CA THR A 173 3.26 -15.40 0.93
C THR A 173 4.46 -15.16 1.82
N ALA A 174 4.45 -14.07 2.60
CA ALA A 174 5.53 -13.72 3.51
C ALA A 174 5.68 -14.74 4.66
N ALA A 175 4.59 -15.31 5.16
CA ALA A 175 4.62 -16.36 6.18
C ALA A 175 5.42 -17.59 5.73
N ARG A 176 5.37 -17.93 4.43
CA ARG A 176 6.13 -19.04 3.83
C ARG A 176 7.62 -18.74 3.66
N TRP A 177 8.06 -17.47 3.79
CA TRP A 177 9.48 -17.10 3.74
C TRP A 177 10.13 -17.05 5.11
N LYS A 178 9.32 -16.97 6.17
CA LYS A 178 9.78 -17.02 7.56
C LYS A 178 10.08 -18.47 8.02
N GLN A 179 9.60 -19.46 7.27
CA GLN A 179 9.86 -20.90 7.49
C GLN A 179 11.16 -21.31 6.79
#